data_AF-A0A9E2CMT7-F1
#
_entry.id   AF-A0A9E2CMT7-F1
#
_cell.length_a   1.000
_cell.length_b   1.000
_cell.length_c   1.000
_cell.angle_alpha   90.00
_cell.angle_beta   90.00
_cell.angle_gamma   90.00
#
_symmetry.space_group_name_H-M   'P 1'
#
loop_
_entity.id
_entity.type
_entity.pdbx_description
1 polymer ?
#
loop_
_entity_poly.entity_id
_entity_poly.type
_entity_poly.pdbx_seq_one_letter_code
_entity_poly.pdbx_strand_id
1 'polypeptide(L)' 'MSSERRLRGWVLLHNFRPFAPRSGQARPYQSPAHRLSHKQYHPHWLHNLQVCASLAGGVGAT' A
#
# COMPACT_ATOMS: atom_id res chain seq x y z
N MET A 1 -7.06 18.49 -12.90
CA MET A 1 -5.97 17.82 -12.15
C MET A 1 -6.26 17.55 -10.66
N SER A 2 -7.25 18.19 -10.01
CA SER A 2 -7.53 17.96 -8.58
C SER A 2 -8.20 16.60 -8.27
N SER A 3 -9.16 16.18 -9.09
CA SER A 3 -9.92 14.92 -8.91
C SER A 3 -9.05 13.67 -9.05
N GLU A 4 -8.19 13.61 -10.07
CA GLU A 4 -7.27 12.48 -10.32
C GLU A 4 -6.32 12.25 -9.14
N ARG A 5 -5.73 13.32 -8.59
CA ARG A 5 -4.84 13.22 -7.43
C ARG A 5 -5.56 12.71 -6.18
N ARG A 6 -6.81 13.14 -5.96
CA ARG A 6 -7.65 12.64 -4.87
C ARG A 6 -7.97 11.15 -5.05
N LEU A 7 -8.33 10.74 -6.26
CA LEU A 7 -8.61 9.34 -6.58
C LEU A 7 -7.36 8.47 -6.38
N ARG A 8 -6.19 8.92 -6.86
CA ARG A 8 -4.91 8.22 -6.66
C ARG A 8 -4.58 8.09 -5.17
N GLY A 9 -4.75 9.16 -4.40
CA GLY A 9 -4.57 9.14 -2.94
C GLY A 9 -5.50 8.12 -2.26
N TRP A 10 -6.77 8.09 -2.66
CA TRP A 10 -7.75 7.13 -2.15
C TRP A 10 -7.38 5.68 -2.48
N VAL A 11 -6.95 5.40 -3.72
CA VAL A 11 -6.50 4.07 -4.13
C VAL A 11 -5.26 3.62 -3.34
N LEU A 12 -4.28 4.50 -3.13
CA LEU A 12 -3.08 4.18 -2.33
C LEU A 12 -3.46 3.85 -0.89
N LEU A 13 -4.31 4.65 -0.25
CA LEU A 13 -4.78 4.38 1.10
C LEU A 13 -5.53 3.04 1.18
N HIS A 14 -6.42 2.78 0.23
CA HIS A 14 -7.18 1.53 0.21
C HIS A 14 -6.28 0.30 0.06
N ASN A 15 -5.21 0.41 -0.74
CA ASN A 15 -4.30 -0.69 -1.05
C ASN A 15 -3.27 -0.99 0.06
N PHE A 16 -2.80 0.04 0.77
CA PHE A 16 -1.74 -0.11 1.76
C PHE A 16 -2.21 -0.06 3.21
N ARG A 17 -3.45 0.37 3.51
CA ARG A 17 -3.98 0.28 4.87
C ARG A 17 -3.97 -1.17 5.37
N PRO A 18 -3.72 -1.40 6.68
CA PRO A 18 -3.82 -2.73 7.25
C PRO A 18 -5.24 -3.29 7.14
N PHE A 19 -5.36 -4.62 7.06
CA PHE A 19 -6.65 -5.24 7.30
C PHE A 19 -7.13 -4.95 8.72
N ALA A 20 -8.45 -4.75 8.86
CA ALA A 20 -9.06 -4.68 10.18
C ALA A 20 -8.76 -5.98 10.96
N PRO A 21 -8.49 -5.88 12.27
CA PRO A 21 -8.37 -7.06 13.14
C PRO A 21 -9.62 -7.92 12.98
N ARG A 22 -9.45 -9.20 12.69
CA ARG A 22 -10.57 -10.16 12.64
C ARG A 22 -10.27 -11.31 13.57
N SER A 23 -11.08 -11.43 14.61
CA SER A 23 -11.05 -12.56 15.55
C SER A 23 -9.72 -12.76 16.29
N GLY A 24 -8.92 -11.70 16.46
CA GLY A 24 -7.63 -11.76 17.19
C GLY A 24 -6.52 -12.58 16.50
N GLN A 25 -6.77 -13.11 15.31
CA GLN A 25 -5.81 -13.94 14.59
C GLN A 25 -4.86 -13.10 13.74
N ALA A 26 -3.60 -13.49 13.71
CA ALA A 26 -2.62 -12.91 12.82
C ALA A 26 -3.02 -13.18 11.36
N ARG A 27 -3.01 -12.14 10.54
CA ARG A 27 -3.25 -12.27 9.09
C ARG A 27 -1.93 -12.60 8.40
N PRO A 28 -1.91 -13.52 7.41
CA PRO A 28 -0.69 -13.82 6.65
C PRO A 28 -0.20 -12.63 5.83
N TYR A 29 -1.12 -11.73 5.45
CA TYR A 29 -0.81 -10.51 4.70
C TYR A 29 -1.27 -9.29 5.48
N GLN A 30 -0.48 -8.22 5.45
CA GLN A 30 -0.81 -6.99 6.17
C GLN A 30 -1.87 -6.13 5.45
N SER A 31 -1.85 -6.07 4.12
CA SER A 31 -2.69 -5.17 3.32
C SER A 31 -3.18 -5.83 2.01
N PRO A 32 -4.19 -5.26 1.33
CA PRO A 32 -4.63 -5.73 0.02
C PRO A 32 -3.51 -5.81 -1.03
N ALA A 33 -2.64 -4.80 -1.10
CA ALA A 33 -1.51 -4.79 -2.04
C ALA A 33 -0.51 -5.92 -1.75
N HIS A 34 -0.22 -6.18 -0.48
CA HIS A 34 0.65 -7.29 -0.09
C HIS A 34 0.02 -8.62 -0.49
N ARG A 35 -1.28 -8.81 -0.24
CA ARG A 35 -1.99 -10.05 -0.64
C ARG A 35 -2.00 -10.29 -2.15
N LEU A 36 -2.16 -9.24 -2.96
CA LEU A 36 -2.26 -9.36 -4.41
C LEU A 36 -0.89 -9.57 -5.07
N SER A 37 0.14 -8.88 -4.59
CA SER A 37 1.48 -8.92 -5.21
C SER A 37 2.43 -9.93 -4.58
N HIS A 38 2.12 -10.41 -3.37
CA HIS A 38 3.02 -11.16 -2.49
C HIS A 38 4.34 -10.42 -2.19
N LYS A 39 4.37 -9.09 -2.38
CA LYS A 39 5.53 -8.24 -2.09
C LYS A 39 5.26 -7.34 -0.90
N GLN A 40 6.29 -7.16 -0.08
CA GLN A 40 6.30 -6.24 1.04
C GLN A 40 7.66 -5.53 1.07
N TYR A 41 7.65 -4.20 0.98
CA TYR A 41 8.88 -3.39 1.04
C TYR A 41 9.35 -3.18 2.49
N HIS A 42 8.40 -3.08 3.43
CA HIS A 42 8.69 -2.80 4.84
C HIS A 42 7.67 -3.45 5.80
N PRO A 43 8.07 -3.84 7.03
CA PRO A 43 7.13 -4.37 8.04
C PRO A 43 6.03 -3.39 8.47
N HIS A 44 6.30 -2.09 8.46
CA HIS A 44 5.29 -1.05 8.73
C HIS A 44 4.52 -0.66 7.47
N TRP A 45 3.19 -0.79 7.52
CA TRP A 45 2.30 -0.49 6.39
C TRP A 45 2.47 0.92 5.82
N LEU A 46 2.71 1.92 6.68
CA LEU A 46 2.83 3.32 6.28
C LEU A 46 4.07 3.57 5.40
N HIS A 47 5.18 2.87 5.67
CA HIS A 47 6.38 2.94 4.82
C HIS A 47 6.11 2.39 3.42
N ASN A 48 5.36 1.28 3.30
CA ASN A 48 4.98 0.76 1.99
C ASN A 48 4.13 1.77 1.20
N LEU A 49 3.21 2.46 1.88
CA LEU A 49 2.42 3.54 1.28
C LEU A 49 3.34 4.68 0.81
N GLN A 50 4.27 5.13 1.66
CA GLN A 50 5.20 6.22 1.32
C GLN A 50 6.07 5.86 0.10
N VAL A 51 6.62 4.65 0.05
CA VAL A 51 7.41 4.16 -1.09
C VAL A 51 6.58 4.21 -2.38
N CYS A 52 5.35 3.69 -2.38
CA CYS A 52 4.51 3.68 -3.57
C CYS A 52 3.86 5.04 -3.93
N ALA A 53 3.73 5.94 -2.96
CA ALA A 53 3.27 7.31 -3.17
C ALA A 53 4.39 8.23 -3.67
N SER A 54 5.65 7.89 -3.34
CA SER A 54 6.82 8.63 -3.81
C SER A 54 7.02 8.45 -5.32
N LEU A 55 7.61 9.45 -5.97
CA LEU A 55 8.02 9.38 -7.38
C LEU A 55 9.08 8.30 -7.64
N ALA A 56 9.65 7.68 -6.59
CA ALA A 56 10.67 6.64 -6.69
C ALA A 56 10.18 5.35 -7.35
N GLY A 57 8.86 5.15 -7.49
CA GLY A 57 8.32 4.03 -8.27
C GLY A 57 8.41 4.18 -9.79
N GLY A 58 8.78 5.36 -10.30
CA GLY A 58 8.70 5.70 -11.73
C GLY A 58 9.99 6.16 -12.41
N VAL A 59 11.12 6.23 -11.69
CA VAL A 59 12.42 6.62 -12.27
C VAL A 59 13.49 5.73 -11.65
N GLY A 60 13.70 4.53 -12.20
CA GLY A 60 14.71 3.61 -11.69
C GLY A 60 14.45 2.11 -11.91
N ALA A 61 13.35 1.72 -12.54
CA ALA A 61 13.30 0.44 -13.24
C ALA A 61 13.74 0.72 -14.68
N THR A 62 14.96 0.28 -14.99
CA THR A 62 15.58 0.19 -16.33
C THR A 62 14.60 -0.24 -17.42
#